data_AF-A0A933AN59-F1
#
_entry.id   AF-A0A933AN59-F1
#
_cell.length_a   1.000
_cell.length_b   1.000
_cell.length_c   1.000
_cell.angle_alpha   90.00
_cell.angle_beta   90.00
_cell.angle_gamma   90.00
#
_symmetry.space_group_name_H-M   'P 1'
#
loop_
_entity.id
_entity.type
_entity.pdbx_description
1 polymer ?
#
loop_
_entity_poly.entity_id
_entity_poly.type
_entity_poly.pdbx_seq_one_letter_code
_entity_poly.pdbx_strand_id
1 'polypeptide(L)'
;DFFSQDYEVDDNVRQAVKDQFSDNTLIVKNDANNTFVCEWRQVGISFFRLQPYPLVRPAIEVEGIRLASIEDIGAMKLAALVGRATRKDLVGLYFILKQVPIAQLYEVAARKYAGIRDFAITSRRGLGYTRDAEETPMPRMIKKVKWETIKEFLEQQAYEATRQQVERLWQ
;
A
#
# COMPACT_ATOMS: atom_id res chain seq x y z
N ASP A 1 3.32 -14.95 -12.77
CA ASP A 1 3.67 -14.57 -11.38
C ASP A 1 3.23 -13.13 -11.12
N PHE A 2 2.66 -12.84 -9.95
CA PHE A 2 2.01 -11.56 -9.64
C PHE A 2 2.98 -10.37 -9.44
N PHE A 3 4.29 -10.62 -9.33
CA PHE A 3 5.30 -9.57 -9.12
C PHE A 3 6.45 -9.65 -10.15
N SER A 4 6.20 -10.26 -11.30
CA SER A 4 7.15 -10.26 -12.42
C SER A 4 7.31 -8.85 -13.00
N GLN A 5 8.55 -8.46 -13.34
CA GLN A 5 8.82 -7.17 -13.98
C GLN A 5 8.49 -7.13 -15.47
N ASP A 6 8.43 -8.30 -16.10
CA ASP A 6 8.27 -8.46 -17.55
C ASP A 6 6.85 -8.85 -17.94
N TYR A 7 5.89 -8.76 -17.01
CA TYR A 7 4.53 -9.24 -17.21
C TYR A 7 3.54 -8.10 -17.40
N GLU A 8 2.77 -8.17 -18.49
CA GLU A 8 1.71 -7.22 -18.78
C GLU A 8 0.36 -7.79 -18.32
N VAL A 9 -0.58 -6.92 -17.95
CA VAL A 9 -1.99 -7.35 -17.85
C VAL A 9 -2.59 -7.19 -19.26
N ASP A 10 -2.29 -8.18 -20.10
CA ASP A 10 -2.68 -8.27 -21.51
C ASP A 10 -3.99 -9.06 -21.70
N ASP A 11 -4.42 -9.23 -22.95
CA ASP A 11 -5.64 -9.99 -23.27
C ASP A 11 -5.59 -11.43 -22.82
N ASN A 12 -4.40 -12.06 -22.80
CA ASN A 12 -4.26 -13.45 -22.37
C ASN A 12 -4.54 -13.60 -20.88
N VAL A 13 -4.00 -12.70 -20.05
CA VAL A 13 -4.29 -12.65 -18.61
C VAL A 13 -5.77 -12.43 -18.37
N ARG A 14 -6.35 -11.46 -19.09
CA ARG A 14 -7.76 -11.13 -18.96
C ARG A 14 -8.65 -12.31 -19.33
N GLN A 15 -8.33 -13.01 -20.42
CA GLN A 15 -9.08 -14.16 -20.86
C GLN A 15 -8.93 -15.33 -19.88
N ALA A 16 -7.72 -15.63 -19.41
CA ALA A 16 -7.49 -16.66 -18.41
C ALA A 16 -8.30 -16.40 -17.12
N VAL A 17 -8.40 -15.14 -16.68
CA VAL A 17 -9.23 -14.77 -15.53
C VAL A 17 -10.72 -14.96 -15.81
N LYS A 18 -11.21 -14.56 -16.99
CA LYS A 18 -12.61 -14.75 -17.41
C LYS A 18 -12.98 -16.23 -17.53
N ASP A 19 -12.07 -17.06 -18.05
CA ASP A 19 -12.25 -18.50 -18.19
C ASP A 19 -12.22 -19.22 -16.83
N GLN A 20 -11.37 -18.77 -15.91
CA GLN A 20 -11.28 -19.35 -14.56
C GLN A 20 -12.46 -18.94 -13.66
N PHE A 21 -12.98 -17.72 -13.83
CA PHE A 21 -14.12 -17.16 -13.09
C PHE A 21 -15.40 -17.20 -13.92
N SER A 22 -15.63 -18.31 -14.62
CA SER A 22 -16.67 -18.44 -15.67
C SER A 22 -18.12 -18.52 -15.18
N ASP A 23 -18.38 -18.31 -13.89
CA ASP A 23 -19.75 -18.28 -13.39
C ASP A 23 -20.38 -16.89 -13.54
N ASN A 24 -21.71 -16.85 -13.47
CA ASN A 24 -22.51 -15.65 -13.75
C ASN A 24 -22.33 -14.54 -12.69
N THR A 25 -21.45 -14.73 -11.69
CA THR A 25 -21.17 -13.75 -10.64
C THR A 25 -19.98 -12.85 -10.97
N LEU A 26 -19.28 -13.12 -12.08
CA LEU A 26 -18.20 -12.26 -12.55
C LEU A 26 -18.75 -10.94 -13.10
N ILE A 27 -18.37 -9.84 -12.47
CA ILE A 27 -18.71 -8.48 -12.89
C ILE A 27 -17.39 -7.74 -13.15
N VAL A 28 -17.11 -7.43 -14.42
CA VAL A 28 -15.95 -6.61 -14.79
C VAL A 28 -16.26 -5.15 -14.52
N LYS A 29 -15.45 -4.49 -13.67
CA LYS A 29 -15.62 -3.09 -13.28
C LYS A 29 -14.71 -2.15 -14.08
N ASN A 30 -13.50 -2.60 -14.39
CA ASN A 30 -12.56 -1.86 -15.23
C ASN A 30 -11.73 -2.85 -16.04
N ASP A 31 -11.65 -2.63 -17.34
CA ASP A 31 -10.87 -3.43 -18.28
C ASP A 31 -10.09 -2.46 -19.16
N ALA A 32 -8.82 -2.25 -18.83
CA ALA A 32 -7.94 -1.32 -19.51
C ALA A 32 -6.53 -1.92 -19.64
N ASN A 33 -5.70 -1.34 -20.50
CA ASN A 33 -4.30 -1.74 -20.60
C ASN A 33 -3.64 -1.66 -19.23
N ASN A 34 -2.99 -2.76 -18.82
CA ASN A 34 -2.28 -2.87 -17.55
C ASN A 34 -3.14 -2.76 -16.28
N THR A 35 -4.48 -2.74 -16.39
CA THR A 35 -5.40 -2.69 -15.26
C THR A 35 -6.62 -3.55 -15.53
N PHE A 36 -6.85 -4.56 -14.69
CA PHE A 36 -8.06 -5.36 -14.75
C PHE A 36 -8.68 -5.43 -13.35
N VAL A 37 -9.91 -4.94 -13.22
CA VAL A 37 -10.65 -4.91 -11.96
C VAL A 37 -11.98 -5.61 -12.18
N CYS A 38 -12.23 -6.65 -11.40
CA CYS A 38 -13.50 -7.37 -11.41
C CYS A 38 -13.98 -7.64 -9.99
N GLU A 39 -15.24 -8.00 -9.88
CA GLU A 39 -15.82 -8.62 -8.70
C GLU A 39 -16.26 -10.02 -9.08
N TRP A 40 -15.91 -11.01 -8.27
CA TRP A 40 -16.33 -12.39 -8.46
C TRP A 40 -16.79 -12.93 -7.11
N ARG A 41 -18.02 -13.48 -7.05
CA ARG A 41 -18.64 -13.96 -5.80
C ARG A 41 -18.54 -12.94 -4.65
N GLN A 42 -18.83 -11.67 -4.93
CA GLN A 42 -18.74 -10.54 -3.99
C GLN A 42 -17.32 -10.22 -3.49
N VAL A 43 -16.28 -10.82 -4.09
CA VAL A 43 -14.87 -10.53 -3.79
C VAL A 43 -14.31 -9.64 -4.89
N GLY A 44 -13.84 -8.45 -4.51
CA GLY A 44 -13.13 -7.57 -5.42
C GLY A 44 -11.72 -8.12 -5.71
N ILE A 45 -11.40 -8.27 -6.99
CA ILE A 45 -10.11 -8.75 -7.49
C ILE A 45 -9.55 -7.69 -8.42
N SER A 46 -8.25 -7.43 -8.33
CA SER A 46 -7.62 -6.39 -9.13
C SER A 46 -6.20 -6.76 -9.50
N PHE A 47 -5.87 -6.60 -10.78
CA PHE A 47 -4.56 -6.81 -11.35
C PHE A 47 -4.07 -5.47 -11.89
N PHE A 48 -2.84 -5.11 -11.52
CA PHE A 48 -2.23 -3.84 -11.91
C PHE A 48 -0.80 -4.09 -12.35
N ARG A 49 -0.40 -3.47 -13.45
CA ARG A 49 1.03 -3.23 -13.68
C ARG A 49 1.46 -2.05 -12.84
N LEU A 50 2.43 -2.28 -11.97
CA LEU A 50 2.89 -1.25 -11.04
C LEU A 50 4.04 -0.39 -11.59
N GLN A 51 4.48 -0.57 -12.83
CA GLN A 51 5.54 0.26 -13.40
C GLN A 51 5.13 1.76 -13.41
N PRO A 52 6.04 2.68 -13.01
CA PRO A 52 7.47 2.51 -12.77
C PRO A 52 7.86 2.22 -11.31
N TYR A 53 6.99 1.65 -10.48
CA TYR A 53 7.21 1.38 -9.05
C TYR A 53 7.66 -0.08 -8.80
N PRO A 54 8.98 -0.37 -8.76
CA PRO A 54 9.49 -1.74 -8.61
C PRO A 54 9.25 -2.30 -7.20
N LEU A 55 9.38 -3.61 -7.03
CA LEU A 55 9.67 -4.18 -5.71
C LEU A 55 11.10 -3.80 -5.32
N VAL A 56 11.25 -3.20 -4.14
CA VAL A 56 12.57 -2.75 -3.64
C VAL A 56 13.26 -3.84 -2.83
N ARG A 57 12.47 -4.64 -2.10
CA ARG A 57 12.95 -5.85 -1.41
C ARG A 57 12.50 -7.09 -2.18
N PRO A 58 13.20 -8.23 -2.00
CA PRO A 58 12.75 -9.50 -2.55
C PRO A 58 11.32 -9.82 -2.09
N ALA A 59 10.54 -10.44 -2.98
CA ALA A 59 9.26 -11.01 -2.60
C ALA A 59 9.45 -12.12 -1.56
N ILE A 60 8.49 -12.25 -0.66
CA ILE A 60 8.43 -13.35 0.31
C ILE A 60 7.50 -14.43 -0.22
N GLU A 61 7.80 -15.69 0.06
CA GLU A 61 6.95 -16.81 -0.31
C GLU A 61 6.17 -17.28 0.92
N VAL A 62 4.85 -17.35 0.80
CA VAL A 62 3.93 -17.82 1.84
C VAL A 62 2.98 -18.81 1.18
N GLU A 63 3.01 -20.06 1.62
CA GLU A 63 2.15 -21.14 1.07
C GLU A 63 2.22 -21.26 -0.46
N GLY A 64 3.42 -21.11 -1.04
CA GLY A 64 3.65 -21.16 -2.49
C GLY A 64 3.20 -19.91 -3.26
N ILE A 65 2.72 -18.87 -2.56
CA ILE A 65 2.33 -17.59 -3.15
C ILE A 65 3.41 -16.54 -2.86
N ARG A 66 3.87 -15.87 -3.91
CA ARG A 66 4.77 -14.71 -3.77
C ARG A 66 4.00 -13.46 -3.35
N LEU A 67 4.45 -12.83 -2.28
CA LEU A 67 3.91 -11.60 -1.72
C LEU A 67 4.99 -10.52 -1.67
N ALA A 68 4.57 -9.26 -1.75
CA ALA A 68 5.47 -8.14 -1.49
C ALA A 68 5.99 -8.19 -0.03
N SER A 69 7.21 -7.73 0.18
CA SER A 69 7.78 -7.59 1.52
C SER A 69 6.94 -6.66 2.40
N ILE A 70 7.05 -6.79 3.73
CA ILE A 70 6.36 -5.90 4.67
C ILE A 70 6.78 -4.44 4.43
N GLU A 71 8.04 -4.20 4.08
CA GLU A 71 8.55 -2.86 3.79
C GLU A 71 8.00 -2.28 2.48
N ASP A 72 7.88 -3.08 1.42
CA ASP A 72 7.24 -2.64 0.17
C ASP A 72 5.75 -2.34 0.40
N ILE A 73 5.04 -3.18 1.15
CA ILE A 73 3.64 -2.94 1.53
C ILE A 73 3.54 -1.66 2.37
N GLY A 74 4.48 -1.43 3.29
CA GLY A 74 4.58 -0.22 4.10
C GLY A 74 4.80 1.04 3.25
N ALA A 75 5.68 0.97 2.25
CA ALA A 75 5.87 2.06 1.30
C ALA A 75 4.61 2.33 0.46
N MET A 76 3.88 1.29 0.05
CA MET A 76 2.59 1.45 -0.63
C MET A 76 1.53 2.08 0.28
N LYS A 77 1.57 1.79 1.59
CA LYS A 77 0.72 2.47 2.58
C LYS A 77 1.07 3.93 2.75
N LEU A 78 2.36 4.28 2.81
CA LEU A 78 2.81 5.69 2.81
C LEU A 78 2.35 6.43 1.55
N ALA A 79 2.40 5.78 0.39
CA ALA A 79 1.94 6.36 -0.87
C ALA A 79 0.43 6.62 -0.88
N ALA A 80 -0.36 5.74 -0.26
CA ALA A 80 -1.80 5.96 -0.13
C ALA A 80 -2.09 7.26 0.64
N LEU A 81 -1.31 7.59 1.68
CA LEU A 81 -1.51 8.81 2.48
C LEU A 81 -1.34 10.12 1.69
N VAL A 82 -0.64 10.10 0.56
CA VAL A 82 -0.42 11.29 -0.28
C VAL A 82 -1.70 11.74 -0.99
N GLY A 83 -2.62 10.82 -1.29
CA GLY A 83 -3.86 11.12 -2.03
C GLY A 83 -5.15 10.67 -1.34
N ARG A 84 -5.11 9.61 -0.54
CA ARG A 84 -6.24 9.07 0.23
C ARG A 84 -5.77 8.61 1.62
N ALA A 85 -6.00 9.42 2.64
CA ALA A 85 -5.79 8.97 4.01
C ALA A 85 -7.10 8.34 4.51
N THR A 86 -7.21 7.00 4.49
CA THR A 86 -8.36 6.28 5.08
C THR A 86 -7.99 5.62 6.40
N ARG A 87 -8.96 5.32 7.27
CA ARG A 87 -8.71 4.54 8.50
C ARG A 87 -8.08 3.19 8.19
N LYS A 88 -8.48 2.55 7.09
CA LYS A 88 -7.88 1.27 6.64
C LYS A 88 -6.39 1.41 6.32
N ASP A 89 -5.98 2.52 5.72
CA ASP A 89 -4.58 2.75 5.39
C ASP A 89 -3.75 3.04 6.63
N LEU A 90 -4.25 3.89 7.52
CA LEU A 90 -3.59 4.21 8.80
C LEU A 90 -3.51 3.02 9.76
N VAL A 91 -4.58 2.22 9.88
CA VAL A 91 -4.57 0.95 10.65
C VAL A 91 -3.54 -0.01 10.07
N GLY A 92 -3.47 -0.15 8.75
CA GLY A 92 -2.49 -1.00 8.09
C GLY A 92 -1.05 -0.53 8.39
N LEU A 93 -0.81 0.78 8.28
CA LEU A 93 0.50 1.36 8.56
C LEU A 93 0.89 1.21 10.04
N TYR A 94 -0.05 1.36 10.97
CA TYR A 94 0.17 1.12 12.40
C TYR A 94 0.74 -0.28 12.65
N PHE A 95 0.11 -1.33 12.11
CA PHE A 95 0.59 -2.71 12.32
C PHE A 95 1.94 -3.00 11.65
N ILE A 96 2.24 -2.33 10.53
CA ILE A 96 3.54 -2.42 9.88
C ILE A 96 4.61 -1.74 10.73
N LEU A 97 4.35 -0.54 11.24
CA LEU A 97 5.28 0.24 12.06
C LEU A 97 5.57 -0.39 13.44
N LYS A 98 4.73 -1.32 13.89
CA LYS A 98 5.06 -2.17 15.05
C LYS A 98 6.17 -3.20 14.76
N GLN A 99 6.51 -3.43 13.50
CA GLN A 99 7.49 -4.44 13.06
C GLN A 99 8.68 -3.81 12.33
N VAL A 100 8.45 -2.73 11.59
CA VAL A 100 9.45 -2.06 10.75
C VAL A 100 9.56 -0.59 11.14
N PRO A 101 10.76 -0.07 11.44
CA PRO A 101 10.95 1.35 11.75
C PRO A 101 10.51 2.25 10.59
N ILE A 102 9.93 3.40 10.91
CA ILE A 102 9.46 4.37 9.90
C ILE A 102 10.57 4.84 8.95
N ALA A 103 11.81 4.97 9.45
CA ALA A 103 12.97 5.34 8.63
C ALA A 103 13.21 4.33 7.48
N GLN A 104 13.10 3.02 7.77
CA GLN A 104 13.26 1.96 6.78
C GLN A 104 12.14 1.98 5.73
N LEU A 105 10.90 2.31 6.13
CA LEU A 105 9.81 2.49 5.17
C LEU A 105 10.08 3.67 4.23
N TYR A 106 10.62 4.78 4.75
CA TYR A 106 11.00 5.93 3.92
C TYR A 106 12.18 5.63 2.98
N GLU A 107 13.15 4.82 3.40
CA GLU A 107 14.24 4.37 2.52
C GLU A 107 13.71 3.53 1.35
N VAL A 108 12.79 2.60 1.63
CA VAL A 108 12.15 1.79 0.61
C VAL A 108 11.27 2.66 -0.30
N ALA A 109 10.47 3.56 0.28
CA ALA A 109 9.62 4.45 -0.48
C ALA A 109 10.43 5.43 -1.37
N ALA A 110 11.58 5.91 -0.91
CA ALA A 110 12.45 6.79 -1.70
C ALA A 110 12.96 6.10 -2.97
N ARG A 111 13.26 4.79 -2.91
CA ARG A 111 13.63 3.99 -4.08
C ARG A 111 12.43 3.68 -4.96
N LYS A 112 11.32 3.27 -4.36
CA LYS A 112 10.09 2.86 -5.06
C LYS A 112 9.44 4.02 -5.81
N TYR A 113 9.43 5.21 -5.21
CA TYR A 113 8.73 6.41 -5.70
C TYR A 113 9.70 7.54 -6.08
N ALA A 114 10.93 7.21 -6.48
CA ALA A 114 11.98 8.19 -6.81
C ALA A 114 11.57 9.26 -7.83
N GLY A 115 10.63 8.95 -8.73
CA GLY A 115 10.08 9.88 -9.72
C GLY A 115 8.98 10.82 -9.21
N ILE A 116 8.46 10.61 -8.00
CA ILE A 116 7.38 11.43 -7.42
C ILE A 116 8.00 12.56 -6.60
N ARG A 117 7.93 13.79 -7.13
CA ARG A 117 8.35 15.00 -6.41
C ARG A 117 7.57 15.14 -5.10
N ASP A 118 8.26 15.59 -4.06
CA ASP A 118 7.70 15.86 -2.73
C ASP A 118 7.05 14.67 -2.00
N PHE A 119 7.19 13.44 -2.50
CA PHE A 119 6.59 12.24 -1.89
C PHE A 119 6.86 12.15 -0.38
N ALA A 120 8.12 12.36 0.02
CA ALA A 120 8.51 12.30 1.42
C ALA A 120 7.81 13.36 2.27
N ILE A 121 7.61 14.57 1.73
CA ILE A 121 6.95 15.68 2.43
C ILE A 121 5.45 15.40 2.55
N THR A 122 4.80 15.03 1.44
CA THR A 122 3.34 14.82 1.39
C THR A 122 2.92 13.60 2.20
N SER A 123 3.65 12.48 2.12
CA SER A 123 3.35 11.29 2.91
C SER A 123 3.54 11.51 4.41
N ARG A 124 4.55 12.28 4.84
CA ARG A 124 4.71 12.68 6.25
C ARG A 124 3.55 13.53 6.75
N ARG A 125 3.08 14.49 5.93
CA ARG A 125 1.89 15.29 6.28
C ARG A 125 0.67 14.40 6.46
N GLY A 126 0.43 13.46 5.54
CA GLY A 126 -0.66 12.49 5.66
C GLY A 126 -0.56 11.57 6.88
N LEU A 127 0.67 11.32 7.37
CA LEU A 127 0.87 10.56 8.61
C LEU A 127 0.48 11.35 9.87
N GLY A 128 0.84 12.62 9.92
CA GLY A 128 0.54 13.51 11.05
C GLY A 128 -0.85 14.15 11.02
N TYR A 129 -1.58 14.04 9.90
CA TYR A 129 -2.91 14.62 9.73
C TYR A 129 -3.95 13.55 9.43
N THR A 130 -4.54 12.98 10.49
CA THR A 130 -5.50 11.87 10.36
C THR A 130 -6.96 12.33 10.24
N ARG A 131 -7.23 13.64 10.25
CA ARG A 131 -8.60 14.19 10.34
C ARG A 131 -9.50 13.67 9.23
N ASP A 132 -9.03 13.75 7.99
CA ASP A 132 -9.80 13.31 6.81
C ASP A 132 -10.09 11.80 6.87
N ALA A 133 -9.20 11.02 7.49
CA ALA A 133 -9.41 9.59 7.66
C ALA A 133 -10.54 9.29 8.66
N GLU A 134 -10.83 10.17 9.63
CA GLU A 134 -11.86 9.94 10.64
C GLU A 134 -13.28 9.86 10.05
N GLU A 135 -13.48 10.43 8.86
CA GLU A 135 -14.72 10.37 8.11
C GLU A 135 -14.95 8.99 7.46
N THR A 136 -13.89 8.18 7.35
CA THR A 136 -13.97 6.84 6.75
C THR A 136 -14.30 5.77 7.81
N PRO A 137 -15.09 4.73 7.47
CA PRO A 137 -15.47 3.71 8.43
C PRO A 137 -14.27 2.92 8.95
N MET A 138 -14.34 2.49 10.21
CA MET A 138 -13.35 1.56 10.78
C MET A 138 -13.34 0.24 9.97
N PRO A 139 -12.17 -0.27 9.57
CA PRO A 139 -12.10 -1.57 8.90
C PRO A 139 -12.47 -2.70 9.87
N ARG A 140 -12.88 -3.84 9.32
CA ARG A 140 -12.94 -5.08 10.10
C ARG A 140 -11.50 -5.50 10.45
N MET A 141 -11.21 -5.65 11.74
CA MET A 141 -9.86 -5.95 12.23
C MET A 141 -9.84 -7.31 12.95
N ILE A 142 -8.82 -8.12 12.65
CA ILE A 142 -8.53 -9.35 13.40
C ILE A 142 -8.06 -8.99 14.81
N LYS A 143 -7.06 -8.09 14.90
CA LYS A 143 -6.58 -7.54 16.17
C LYS A 143 -7.24 -6.19 16.43
N LYS A 144 -8.11 -6.13 17.44
CA LYS A 144 -8.83 -4.89 17.80
C LYS A 144 -7.90 -3.91 18.50
N VAL A 145 -7.91 -2.65 18.05
CA VAL A 145 -7.21 -1.52 18.67
C VAL A 145 -8.14 -0.31 18.56
N LYS A 146 -8.15 0.55 19.58
CA LYS A 146 -8.93 1.78 19.56
C LYS A 146 -8.33 2.76 18.54
N TRP A 147 -9.19 3.54 17.89
CA TRP A 147 -8.74 4.50 16.89
C TRP A 147 -7.79 5.54 17.47
N GLU A 148 -8.08 6.02 18.69
CA GLU A 148 -7.30 7.02 19.39
C GLU A 148 -5.86 6.55 19.62
N THR A 149 -5.67 5.29 20.02
CA THR A 149 -4.35 4.68 20.21
C THR A 149 -3.56 4.61 18.89
N ILE A 150 -4.24 4.37 17.77
CA ILE A 150 -3.59 4.33 16.45
C ILE A 150 -3.14 5.74 16.07
N LYS A 151 -4.01 6.71 16.26
CA LYS A 151 -3.74 8.12 15.94
C LYS A 151 -2.54 8.66 16.73
N GLU A 152 -2.57 8.55 18.05
CA GLU A 152 -1.49 9.00 18.93
C GLU A 152 -0.14 8.37 18.53
N PHE A 153 -0.14 7.07 18.23
CA PHE A 153 1.06 6.38 17.77
C PHE A 153 1.59 6.93 16.44
N LEU A 154 0.73 7.13 15.44
CA LEU A 154 1.15 7.61 14.12
C LEU A 154 1.61 9.07 14.15
N GLU A 155 0.96 9.92 14.96
CA GLU A 155 1.40 11.30 15.21
C GLU A 155 2.80 11.33 15.83
N GLN A 156 3.07 10.45 16.81
CA GLN A 156 4.40 10.32 17.40
C GLN A 156 5.44 9.85 16.36
N GLN A 157 5.11 8.87 15.53
CA GLN A 157 6.01 8.41 14.45
C GLN A 157 6.30 9.51 13.43
N ALA A 158 5.32 10.36 13.09
CA ALA A 158 5.52 11.50 12.21
C ALA A 158 6.48 12.54 12.81
N TYR A 159 6.36 12.80 14.12
CA TYR A 159 7.26 13.68 14.84
C TYR A 159 8.69 13.15 14.87
N GLU A 160 8.88 11.87 15.23
CA GLU A 160 10.20 11.22 15.26
C GLU A 160 10.89 11.22 13.90
N ALA A 161 10.15 10.91 12.82
CA ALA A 161 10.68 10.93 11.46
C ALA A 161 11.15 12.34 11.03
N THR A 162 10.42 13.38 11.45
CA THR A 162 10.80 14.78 11.17
C THR A 162 12.07 15.17 11.92
N ARG A 163 12.15 14.82 13.21
CA ARG A 163 13.29 15.13 14.06
C ARG A 163 14.58 14.50 13.53
N GLN A 164 14.56 13.21 13.20
CA GLN A 164 15.72 12.50 12.64
C GLN A 164 16.20 13.09 11.32
N GLN A 165 15.29 13.57 10.47
CA GLN A 165 15.66 14.24 9.22
C GLN A 165 16.38 15.57 9.48
N VAL A 166 15.90 16.38 10.42
CA VAL A 166 16.56 17.64 10.78
C VAL A 166 17.94 17.37 11.34
N GLU A 167 18.09 16.43 12.27
CA GLU A 167 19.40 16.07 12.85
C GLU A 167 20.41 15.62 11.79
N ARG A 168 19.99 14.89 10.75
CA ARG A 168 20.84 14.49 9.61
C ARG A 168 21.30 15.65 8.71
N LEU A 169 20.64 16.81 8.75
CA LEU A 169 21.08 17.99 7.99
C LEU A 169 22.20 18.78 8.70
N TRP A 170 22.45 18.48 9.98
CA TRP A 170 23.45 19.14 10.82
C TRP A 170 24.66 18.23 11.17
N GLN A 171 24.80 17.10 10.47
CA GLN A 171 25.99 16.23 10.50
C GLN A 171 26.77 16.37 9.19
#